data_AF-A0A4Q2JHS6-F1
#
_entry.id   AF-A0A4Q2JHS6-F1
#
_cell.length_a   1.000
_cell.length_b   1.000
_cell.length_c   1.000
_cell.angle_alpha   90.00
_cell.angle_beta   90.00
_cell.angle_gamma   90.00
#
_symmetry.space_group_name_H-M   'P 1'
#
loop_
_entity.id
_entity.type
_entity.pdbx_description
1 polymer ?
#
loop_
_entity_poly.entity_id
_entity_poly.type
_entity_poly.pdbx_seq_one_letter_code
_entity_poly.pdbx_strand_id
1 'polypeptide(L)'
;MATDGTGSPVDNLDDRSDGRDETRIERLDRNWSDILQELRATQTGTQIMTGFLLAAAFQPRFLDLDGYELGLYLVLVALACTATLLGFAPVILHRQLFGQQRKEQIVRRGDRLLRAHLLVATLLAVGVAGFIFEIALGRIAGFIALGIALVAAALLWIVVPRLAGRRS
;
A
#
# COMPACT_ATOMS: atom_id res chain seq x y z
N MET A 1 -39.50 30.59 -38.80
CA MET A 1 -39.66 29.58 -37.74
C MET A 1 -39.40 28.21 -38.33
N ALA A 2 -38.17 27.72 -38.17
CA ALA A 2 -37.76 26.31 -38.29
C ALA A 2 -36.37 26.23 -37.66
N THR A 3 -36.33 25.80 -36.41
CA THR A 3 -35.13 25.39 -35.70
C THR A 3 -34.77 23.99 -36.19
N ASP A 4 -33.57 23.78 -36.71
CA ASP A 4 -33.01 22.42 -36.73
C ASP A 4 -31.61 22.45 -36.13
N GLY A 5 -31.48 21.65 -35.08
CA GLY A 5 -30.35 21.65 -34.18
C GLY A 5 -29.15 21.03 -34.87
N THR A 6 -28.11 21.83 -35.03
CA THR A 6 -26.76 21.35 -35.25
C THR A 6 -26.30 20.64 -33.97
N GLY A 7 -26.74 19.40 -33.81
CA GLY A 7 -26.17 18.45 -32.85
C GLY A 7 -24.69 18.35 -33.14
N SER A 8 -23.89 18.98 -32.29
CA SER A 8 -22.44 18.94 -32.36
C SER A 8 -22.01 17.48 -32.14
N PRO A 9 -21.30 16.85 -33.10
CA PRO A 9 -20.65 15.58 -32.86
C PRO A 9 -19.36 15.89 -32.10
N VAL A 10 -19.48 16.28 -30.82
CA VAL A 10 -18.34 16.30 -29.91
C VAL A 10 -18.06 14.87 -29.47
N ASP A 11 -17.47 14.14 -30.40
CA ASP A 11 -16.19 13.45 -30.20
C ASP A 11 -15.72 13.37 -28.73
N ASN A 12 -16.20 12.36 -28.02
CA ASN A 12 -15.47 11.74 -26.90
C ASN A 12 -16.06 10.36 -26.59
N LEU A 13 -16.15 9.52 -27.62
CA LEU A 13 -16.14 8.06 -27.42
C LEU A 13 -14.70 7.70 -27.06
N ASP A 14 -14.30 8.00 -25.82
CA ASP A 14 -12.94 7.85 -25.30
C ASP A 14 -12.62 6.35 -25.11
N ASP A 15 -12.26 5.74 -26.25
CA ASP A 15 -11.52 4.50 -26.49
C ASP A 15 -11.84 3.25 -25.65
N ARG A 16 -12.28 2.21 -26.38
CA ARG A 16 -12.88 0.93 -25.96
C ARG A 16 -11.85 -0.08 -25.46
N SER A 17 -10.92 0.32 -24.59
CA SER A 17 -9.84 -0.56 -24.13
C SER A 17 -10.25 -1.65 -23.12
N ASP A 18 -11.39 -1.51 -22.42
CA ASP A 18 -11.90 -2.46 -21.40
C ASP A 18 -13.39 -2.86 -21.64
N GLY A 19 -13.96 -2.52 -22.82
CA GLY A 19 -15.34 -2.89 -23.16
C GLY A 19 -16.46 -2.24 -22.33
N ARG A 20 -16.16 -1.23 -21.50
CA ARG A 20 -17.14 -0.47 -20.69
C ARG A 20 -17.40 0.92 -21.29
N ASP A 21 -18.66 1.33 -21.32
CA ASP A 21 -19.07 2.71 -21.67
C ASP A 21 -18.93 3.60 -20.42
N GLU A 22 -17.77 4.23 -20.25
CA GLU A 22 -17.52 5.21 -19.18
C GLU A 22 -16.78 6.45 -19.71
N THR A 23 -17.09 7.62 -19.17
CA THR A 23 -16.36 8.86 -19.44
C THR A 23 -14.99 8.85 -18.76
N ARG A 24 -14.06 9.67 -19.26
CA ARG A 24 -12.72 9.85 -18.65
C ARG A 24 -12.77 10.18 -17.16
N ILE A 25 -13.77 10.95 -16.73
CA ILE A 25 -13.95 11.37 -15.35
C ILE A 25 -14.44 10.21 -14.47
N GLU A 26 -15.36 9.38 -14.98
CA GLU A 26 -15.83 8.18 -14.30
C GLU A 26 -14.72 7.14 -14.14
N ARG A 27 -13.90 6.94 -15.18
CA ARG A 27 -12.72 6.05 -15.13
C ARG A 27 -11.75 6.47 -14.02
N LEU A 28 -11.50 7.77 -13.85
CA LEU A 28 -10.60 8.28 -12.81
C LEU A 28 -11.18 8.09 -11.40
N ASP A 29 -12.50 8.24 -11.22
CA ASP A 29 -13.14 7.99 -9.93
C ASP A 29 -13.11 6.49 -9.57
N ARG A 30 -13.33 5.61 -10.55
CA ARG A 30 -13.19 4.16 -10.35
C ARG A 30 -11.77 3.77 -9.97
N ASN A 31 -10.76 4.21 -10.74
CA ASN A 31 -9.36 3.93 -10.43
C ASN A 31 -8.96 4.44 -9.04
N TRP A 32 -9.51 5.60 -8.61
CA TRP A 32 -9.30 6.11 -7.27
C TRP A 32 -9.94 5.22 -6.19
N SER A 33 -11.16 4.73 -6.43
CA SER A 33 -11.83 3.77 -5.56
C SER A 33 -11.02 2.48 -5.42
N ASP A 34 -10.50 1.95 -6.53
CA ASP A 34 -9.67 0.73 -6.55
C ASP A 34 -8.40 0.92 -5.71
N ILE A 35 -7.69 2.05 -5.88
CA ILE A 35 -6.52 2.40 -5.05
C ILE A 35 -6.88 2.43 -3.56
N LEU A 36 -8.01 3.07 -3.19
CA LEU A 36 -8.44 3.14 -1.79
C LEU A 36 -8.84 1.78 -1.22
N GLN A 37 -9.42 0.91 -2.04
CA GLN A 37 -9.78 -0.45 -1.65
C GLN A 37 -8.53 -1.30 -1.42
N GLU A 38 -7.57 -1.27 -2.34
CA GLU A 38 -6.28 -1.96 -2.19
C GLU A 38 -5.53 -1.48 -0.95
N LEU A 39 -5.46 -0.16 -0.76
CA LEU A 39 -4.83 0.42 0.42
C LEU A 39 -5.51 -0.02 1.72
N ARG A 40 -6.84 -0.05 1.75
CA ARG A 40 -7.59 -0.48 2.94
C ARG A 40 -7.33 -1.94 3.26
N ALA A 41 -7.24 -2.79 2.24
CA ALA A 41 -6.91 -4.20 2.40
C ALA A 41 -5.53 -4.38 3.07
N THR A 42 -4.54 -3.56 2.69
CA THR A 42 -3.18 -3.64 3.25
C THR A 42 -3.07 -2.97 4.61
N GLN A 43 -3.84 -1.91 4.85
CA GLN A 43 -3.79 -1.11 6.07
C GLN A 43 -4.10 -1.94 7.32
N THR A 44 -5.11 -2.82 7.25
CA THR A 44 -5.47 -3.71 8.38
C THR A 44 -4.28 -4.56 8.83
N GLY A 45 -3.49 -5.09 7.89
CA GLY A 45 -2.28 -5.84 8.22
C GLY A 45 -1.27 -4.99 8.99
N THR A 46 -0.97 -3.79 8.48
CA THR A 46 -0.03 -2.87 9.16
C THR A 46 -0.52 -2.42 10.55
N GLN A 47 -1.84 -2.25 10.75
CA GLN A 47 -2.43 -1.89 12.04
C GLN A 47 -2.26 -3.01 13.07
N ILE A 48 -2.53 -4.27 12.68
CA ILE A 48 -2.32 -5.44 13.53
C ILE A 48 -0.85 -5.52 13.98
N MET A 49 0.08 -5.39 13.03
CA MET A 49 1.52 -5.42 13.32
C MET A 49 1.95 -4.28 14.24
N THR A 50 1.44 -3.07 14.01
CA THR A 50 1.68 -1.91 14.88
C THR A 50 1.18 -2.16 16.30
N GLY A 51 -0.03 -2.72 16.44
CA GLY A 51 -0.59 -3.09 17.74
C GLY A 51 0.23 -4.14 18.46
N PHE A 52 0.73 -5.16 17.76
CA PHE A 52 1.61 -6.17 18.35
C PHE A 52 2.96 -5.60 18.78
N LEU A 53 3.57 -4.71 17.99
CA LEU A 53 4.79 -4.01 18.39
C LEU A 53 4.54 -3.18 19.65
N LEU A 54 3.45 -2.42 19.69
CA LEU A 54 3.08 -1.67 20.89
C LEU A 54 2.87 -2.58 22.11
N ALA A 55 2.16 -3.70 21.94
CA ALA A 55 1.95 -4.67 23.01
C ALA A 55 3.27 -5.30 23.50
N ALA A 56 4.23 -5.53 22.59
CA ALA A 56 5.55 -6.06 22.92
C ALA A 56 6.31 -5.13 23.88
N ALA A 57 6.20 -3.80 23.73
CA ALA A 57 6.83 -2.83 24.62
C ALA A 57 6.42 -2.94 26.10
N PHE A 58 5.24 -3.51 26.36
CA PHE A 58 4.71 -3.70 27.71
C PHE A 58 4.95 -5.11 28.26
N GLN A 59 5.59 -6.00 27.50
CA GLN A 59 5.91 -7.34 27.98
C GLN A 59 7.13 -7.29 28.92
N PRO A 60 7.16 -8.08 30.01
CA PRO A 60 8.32 -8.11 30.92
C PRO A 60 9.65 -8.35 30.20
N ARG A 61 9.63 -9.23 29.19
CA ARG A 61 10.79 -9.60 28.37
C ARG A 61 11.34 -8.43 27.54
N PHE A 62 10.60 -7.35 27.36
CA PHE A 62 11.07 -6.17 26.62
C PHE A 62 12.27 -5.50 27.31
N LEU A 63 12.34 -5.59 28.65
CA LEU A 63 13.45 -5.03 29.42
C LEU A 63 14.75 -5.83 29.28
N ASP A 64 14.65 -7.07 28.79
CA ASP A 64 15.78 -7.96 28.59
C ASP A 64 16.36 -7.88 27.16
N LEU A 65 15.80 -7.04 26.30
CA LEU A 65 16.28 -6.88 24.92
C LEU A 65 17.69 -6.32 24.91
N ASP A 66 18.57 -6.94 24.13
CA ASP A 66 19.89 -6.38 23.91
C ASP A 66 19.85 -5.15 22.97
N GLY A 67 20.98 -4.45 22.85
CA GLY A 67 21.04 -3.21 22.06
C GLY A 67 20.67 -3.40 20.58
N TYR A 68 20.95 -4.58 20.01
CA TYR A 68 20.57 -4.87 18.64
C TYR A 68 19.06 -5.10 18.54
N GLU A 69 18.49 -5.91 19.43
CA GLU A 69 17.06 -6.23 19.44
C GLU A 69 16.22 -4.97 19.66
N LEU A 70 16.64 -4.10 20.58
CA LEU A 70 16.00 -2.81 20.81
C LEU A 70 16.11 -1.90 19.57
N GLY A 71 17.28 -1.85 18.92
CA GLY A 71 17.47 -1.10 17.68
C GLY A 71 16.56 -1.60 16.55
N LEU A 72 16.47 -2.92 16.36
CA LEU A 72 15.57 -3.54 15.40
C LEU A 72 14.11 -3.21 15.73
N TYR A 73 13.70 -3.36 16.98
CA TYR A 73 12.36 -3.00 17.45
C TYR A 73 12.01 -1.54 17.10
N LEU A 74 12.90 -0.58 17.37
CA LEU A 74 12.67 0.83 17.07
C LEU A 74 12.55 1.10 15.56
N VAL A 75 13.33 0.40 14.72
CA VAL A 75 13.19 0.45 13.26
C VAL A 75 11.82 -0.07 12.83
N LEU A 76 11.35 -1.18 13.41
CA LEU A 76 10.02 -1.73 13.11
C LEU A 76 8.90 -0.76 13.52
N VAL A 77 9.02 -0.11 14.68
CA VAL A 77 8.08 0.93 15.12
C VAL A 77 8.10 2.11 14.14
N ALA A 78 9.27 2.56 13.68
CA ALA A 78 9.38 3.64 12.70
C ALA A 78 8.73 3.27 11.35
N LEU A 79 8.91 2.03 10.88
CA LEU A 79 8.24 1.52 9.68
C LEU A 79 6.72 1.46 9.87
N ALA A 80 6.23 0.99 11.02
CA ALA A 80 4.81 0.96 11.37
C ALA A 80 4.17 2.36 11.39
N CYS A 81 4.85 3.34 12.01
CA CYS A 81 4.45 4.75 11.98
C CYS A 81 4.42 5.29 10.55
N THR A 82 5.45 4.99 9.75
CA THR A 82 5.53 5.42 8.35
C THR A 82 4.40 4.83 7.51
N ALA A 83 4.09 3.54 7.67
CA ALA A 83 2.97 2.88 7.00
C ALA A 83 1.63 3.55 7.36
N THR A 84 1.44 3.89 8.64
CA THR A 84 0.25 4.58 9.15
C THR A 84 0.11 5.97 8.52
N LEU A 85 1.19 6.76 8.50
CA LEU A 85 1.19 8.09 7.89
C LEU A 85 0.93 8.04 6.37
N LEU A 86 1.51 7.07 5.66
CA LEU A 86 1.22 6.83 4.25
C LEU A 86 -0.25 6.44 4.03
N GLY A 87 -0.85 5.68 4.96
CA GLY A 87 -2.28 5.34 4.93
C GLY A 87 -3.20 6.57 5.07
N PHE A 88 -2.77 7.62 5.77
CA PHE A 88 -3.53 8.87 5.88
C PHE A 88 -3.39 9.78 4.65
N ALA A 89 -2.30 9.65 3.89
CA ALA A 89 -1.98 10.54 2.78
C ALA A 89 -3.09 10.66 1.72
N PRO A 90 -3.79 9.58 1.29
CA PRO A 90 -4.89 9.68 0.34
C PRO A 90 -6.09 10.46 0.85
N VAL A 91 -6.39 10.35 2.15
CA VAL A 91 -7.50 11.10 2.77
C VAL A 91 -7.20 12.60 2.74
N ILE A 92 -5.97 12.99 3.07
CA ILE A 92 -5.50 14.38 3.00
C ILE A 92 -5.51 14.86 1.55
N LEU A 93 -4.94 14.07 0.63
CA LEU A 93 -4.86 14.38 -0.80
C LEU A 93 -6.24 14.60 -1.41
N HIS A 94 -7.18 13.70 -1.12
CA HIS A 94 -8.56 13.81 -1.57
C HIS A 94 -9.20 15.08 -1.01
N ARG A 95 -9.09 15.32 0.30
CA ARG A 95 -9.68 16.51 0.94
C ARG A 95 -9.14 17.84 0.39
N GLN A 96 -7.85 17.90 0.01
CA GLN A 96 -7.23 19.12 -0.53
C GLN A 96 -7.54 19.38 -2.00
N LEU A 97 -7.69 18.32 -2.81
CA LEU A 97 -7.89 18.43 -4.25
C LEU A 97 -9.35 18.27 -4.70
N PHE A 98 -10.24 17.95 -3.75
CA PHE A 98 -11.68 17.93 -3.98
C PHE A 98 -12.14 19.31 -4.48
N GLY A 99 -12.77 19.33 -5.65
CA GLY A 99 -13.29 20.56 -6.29
C GLY A 99 -12.41 21.21 -7.35
N GLN A 100 -11.16 20.77 -7.56
CA GLN A 100 -10.23 21.45 -8.49
C GLN A 100 -10.17 20.87 -9.92
N GLN A 101 -11.08 19.97 -10.33
CA GLN A 101 -11.08 19.25 -11.62
C GLN A 101 -9.76 18.52 -12.00
N ARG A 102 -8.81 18.35 -11.07
CA ARG A 102 -7.49 17.72 -11.29
C ARG A 102 -7.46 16.22 -10.97
N LYS A 103 -8.51 15.47 -11.34
CA LYS A 103 -8.68 14.05 -10.99
C LYS A 103 -7.53 13.14 -11.43
N GLU A 104 -6.90 13.43 -12.55
CA GLU A 104 -5.76 12.65 -13.05
C GLU A 104 -4.50 12.79 -12.17
N GLN A 105 -4.30 13.95 -11.53
CA GLN A 105 -3.19 14.14 -10.58
C GLN A 105 -3.45 13.37 -9.28
N ILE A 106 -4.72 13.26 -8.85
CA ILE A 106 -5.12 12.51 -7.66
C ILE A 106 -4.81 11.02 -7.87
N VAL A 107 -5.22 10.43 -8.99
CA VAL A 107 -4.98 9.00 -9.30
C VAL A 107 -3.47 8.70 -9.37
N ARG A 108 -2.68 9.49 -10.11
CA ARG A 108 -1.23 9.28 -10.22
C ARG A 108 -0.49 9.39 -8.89
N ARG A 109 -0.91 10.31 -8.00
CA ARG A 109 -0.33 10.44 -6.67
C ARG A 109 -0.80 9.33 -5.74
N GLY A 110 -2.07 8.93 -5.84
CA GLY A 110 -2.65 7.81 -5.09
C GLY A 110 -1.93 6.50 -5.33
N ASP A 111 -1.69 6.16 -6.60
CA ASP A 111 -0.98 4.94 -6.96
C ASP A 111 0.48 4.95 -6.45
N ARG A 112 1.19 6.08 -6.52
CA ARG A 112 2.53 6.18 -5.89
C ARG A 112 2.49 6.01 -4.38
N LEU A 113 1.50 6.60 -3.70
CA LEU A 113 1.31 6.45 -2.25
C LEU A 113 1.01 5.00 -1.89
N LEU A 114 0.17 4.32 -2.67
CA LEU A 114 -0.14 2.90 -2.49
C LEU A 114 1.11 2.04 -2.65
N ARG A 115 1.89 2.25 -3.72
CA ARG A 115 3.16 1.52 -3.93
C ARG A 115 4.16 1.76 -2.80
N ALA A 116 4.28 3.00 -2.31
CA ALA A 116 5.13 3.32 -1.17
C ALA A 116 4.63 2.63 0.11
N HIS A 117 3.31 2.63 0.36
CA HIS A 117 2.72 1.93 1.50
C HIS A 117 2.95 0.42 1.44
N LEU A 118 2.77 -0.20 0.28
CA LEU A 118 3.04 -1.62 0.04
C LEU A 118 4.51 -1.99 0.31
N LEU A 119 5.45 -1.14 -0.13
CA LEU A 119 6.88 -1.34 0.13
C LEU A 119 7.16 -1.31 1.64
N VAL A 120 6.71 -0.27 2.33
CA VAL A 120 6.92 -0.12 3.78
C VAL A 120 6.24 -1.26 4.56
N ALA A 121 5.02 -1.65 4.18
CA ALA A 121 4.30 -2.77 4.78
C ALA A 121 5.05 -4.10 4.58
N THR A 122 5.64 -4.32 3.40
CA THR A 122 6.46 -5.51 3.13
C THR A 122 7.71 -5.54 4.02
N LEU A 123 8.42 -4.42 4.11
CA LEU A 123 9.61 -4.32 4.98
C LEU A 123 9.26 -4.54 6.45
N LEU A 124 8.14 -3.97 6.91
CA LEU A 124 7.62 -4.19 8.25
C LEU A 124 7.31 -5.67 8.49
N ALA A 125 6.60 -6.33 7.56
CA ALA A 125 6.25 -7.76 7.63
C ALA A 125 7.48 -8.66 7.75
N VAL A 126 8.46 -8.45 6.86
CA VAL A 126 9.73 -9.17 6.84
C VAL A 126 10.51 -8.96 8.14
N GLY A 127 10.61 -7.71 8.59
CA GLY A 127 11.36 -7.37 9.79
C GLY A 127 10.72 -7.91 11.07
N VAL A 128 9.39 -7.85 11.19
CA VAL A 128 8.65 -8.44 12.33
C VAL A 128 8.80 -9.96 12.35
N ALA A 129 8.78 -10.63 11.20
CA ALA A 129 9.03 -12.07 11.13
C ALA A 129 10.44 -12.41 11.66
N GLY A 130 11.47 -11.70 11.19
CA GLY A 130 12.83 -11.87 11.72
C GLY A 130 12.92 -11.64 13.22
N PHE A 131 12.34 -10.53 13.71
CA PHE A 131 12.33 -10.15 15.11
C PHE A 131 11.63 -11.17 16.02
N ILE A 132 10.48 -11.72 15.60
CA ILE A 132 9.76 -12.74 16.37
C ILE A 132 10.61 -14.00 16.52
N PHE A 133 11.20 -14.50 15.42
CA PHE A 133 12.04 -15.70 15.47
C PHE A 133 13.31 -15.48 16.28
N GLU A 134 13.86 -14.27 16.24
CA GLU A 134 15.00 -13.88 17.05
C GLU A 134 14.69 -13.94 18.55
N ILE A 135 13.58 -13.34 18.98
CA ILE A 135 13.16 -13.41 20.37
C ILE A 135 12.83 -14.87 20.77
N ALA A 136 12.22 -15.64 19.88
CA ALA A 136 11.78 -17.00 20.21
C ALA A 136 12.94 -18.01 20.28
N LEU A 137 13.91 -17.93 19.36
CA LEU A 137 14.89 -18.99 19.10
C LEU A 137 16.34 -18.47 19.01
N GLY A 138 16.55 -17.16 19.14
CA GLY A 138 17.86 -16.51 19.11
C GLY A 138 18.27 -15.96 17.73
N ARG A 139 19.40 -15.25 17.73
CA ARG A 139 19.95 -14.46 16.60
C ARG A 139 20.00 -15.21 15.27
N ILE A 140 20.47 -16.46 15.28
CA ILE A 140 20.62 -17.26 14.05
C ILE A 140 19.26 -17.55 13.43
N ALA A 141 18.27 -17.94 14.24
CA ALA A 141 16.92 -18.18 13.77
C ALA A 141 16.27 -16.90 13.24
N GLY A 142 16.54 -15.75 13.89
CA GLY A 142 16.13 -14.44 13.41
C GLY A 142 16.62 -14.13 12.00
N PHE A 143 17.92 -14.31 11.73
CA PHE A 143 18.49 -14.09 10.39
C PHE A 143 17.97 -15.07 9.34
N ILE A 144 17.78 -16.35 9.70
CA ILE A 144 17.19 -17.35 8.80
C ILE A 144 15.75 -16.94 8.42
N ALA A 145 14.93 -16.59 9.41
CA ALA A 145 13.55 -16.16 9.19
C ALA A 145 13.50 -14.88 8.35
N LEU A 146 14.37 -13.91 8.63
CA LEU A 146 14.51 -12.69 7.83
C LEU A 146 14.86 -13.01 6.37
N GLY A 147 15.83 -13.89 6.14
CA GLY A 147 16.23 -14.33 4.80
C GLY A 147 15.10 -15.01 4.05
N ILE A 148 14.39 -15.95 4.69
CA ILE A 148 13.23 -16.63 4.09
C ILE A 148 12.13 -15.62 3.76
N ALA A 149 11.81 -14.70 4.67
CA ALA A 149 10.79 -13.68 4.46
C ALA A 149 11.17 -12.72 3.33
N LEU A 150 12.44 -12.31 3.22
CA LEU A 150 12.95 -11.51 2.11
C LEU A 150 12.82 -12.24 0.76
N VAL A 151 13.17 -13.52 0.71
CA VAL A 151 13.01 -14.34 -0.50
C VAL A 151 11.52 -14.46 -0.86
N ALA A 152 10.65 -14.73 0.10
CA ALA A 152 9.20 -14.81 -0.12
C ALA A 152 8.64 -13.47 -0.62
N ALA A 153 9.06 -12.35 -0.04
CA ALA A 153 8.69 -11.02 -0.49
C ALA A 153 9.18 -10.75 -1.93
N ALA A 154 10.45 -11.02 -2.23
CA ALA A 154 10.99 -10.86 -3.57
C ALA A 154 10.23 -11.73 -4.59
N LEU A 155 9.95 -12.99 -4.25
CA LEU A 155 9.15 -13.88 -5.08
C LEU A 155 7.74 -13.32 -5.30
N LEU A 156 7.06 -12.82 -4.28
CA LEU A 156 5.74 -12.21 -4.43
C LEU A 156 5.77 -11.03 -5.41
N TRP A 157 6.71 -10.11 -5.21
CA TRP A 157 6.88 -8.91 -6.04
C TRP A 157 7.28 -9.23 -7.49
N ILE A 158 7.91 -10.37 -7.73
CA ILE A 158 8.38 -10.79 -9.05
C ILE A 158 7.37 -11.69 -9.77
N VAL A 159 6.79 -12.65 -9.06
CA VAL A 159 5.90 -13.68 -9.62
C VAL A 159 4.53 -13.10 -9.93
N VAL A 160 3.95 -12.30 -9.02
CA VAL A 160 2.62 -11.70 -9.21
C VAL A 160 2.54 -10.89 -10.51
N PRO A 161 3.42 -9.91 -10.79
CA PRO A 161 3.34 -9.16 -12.04
C PRO A 161 3.61 -10.03 -13.27
N ARG A 162 4.48 -11.05 -13.17
CA ARG A 162 4.74 -11.97 -14.29
C ARG A 162 3.56 -12.89 -14.60
N LEU A 163 2.78 -13.30 -13.60
CA LEU A 163 1.58 -14.10 -13.81
C LEU A 163 0.45 -13.25 -14.39
N ALA A 164 0.33 -12.00 -13.94
CA ALA A 164 -0.64 -11.04 -14.48
C ALA A 164 -0.34 -10.70 -15.95
N GLY A 165 0.92 -10.44 -16.30
CA GLY A 165 1.33 -10.13 -17.67
C GLY A 165 1.29 -11.30 -18.66
N ARG A 166 1.02 -12.54 -18.21
CA ARG A 166 0.83 -13.71 -19.09
C ARG A 166 -0.62 -13.90 -19.54
N ARG A 167 -1.56 -13.11 -19.01
CA ARG A 167 -3.00 -13.20 -19.31
C ARG A 167 -3.52 -12.03 -20.16
N SER A 168 -2.62 -11.15 -20.62
CA SER A 168 -2.85 -10.08 -21.60
C SER A 168 -2.20 -10.44 -22.93
#